data_AF-A0A1H3GUN8-F1
#
_entry.id   AF-A0A1H3GUN8-F1
#
_cell.length_a   1.000
_cell.length_b   1.000
_cell.length_c   1.000
_cell.angle_alpha   90.00
_cell.angle_beta   90.00
_cell.angle_gamma   90.00
#
_symmetry.space_group_name_H-M   'P 1'
#
loop_
_entity.id
_entity.type
_entity.pdbx_description
1 polymer ?
#
loop_
_entity_poly.entity_id
_entity_poly.type
_entity_poly.pdbx_seq_one_letter_code
_entity_poly.pdbx_strand_id
1 'polypeptide(L)'
;MAVSIRSIIQQPDSIAPMIAAIDLNANPWLSHEQRFFERLGGRLDQDTVTEYSACHQANGKQVFSHSRLYQGEKLDRVMVNRYSLRAGRWGLVIFAYPRLAYDIPALLLHVGGQPPERTLLTLDLAPCSNTLDLEPFAQIARIQRAALQLPDESLPLLEAVTSPYLLHCSFKPLTPEQFFTAFDAVLECWCGYLDRTLSDLIPESQDARRARILELKRVIFENDPAFPVFTQSFGKTMSDTLAEAAFGGTPGLTLHEFQDVPPPAVGHWANKKLGLVWNADAQQRVGEAPAIIRPMIRRIIEKDAAKAELSRITVEFVRQCEQKYWTGGSGA
;
A
#
# COMPACT_ATOMS: atom_id res chain seq x y z
N MET A 1 22.51 -22.76 54.04
CA MET A 1 21.17 -22.43 53.51
C MET A 1 21.34 -21.54 52.30
N ALA A 2 21.07 -22.05 51.10
CA ALA A 2 20.88 -21.25 49.90
C ALA A 2 19.91 -22.05 49.03
N VAL A 3 18.68 -21.53 48.91
CA VAL A 3 17.59 -22.17 48.17
C VAL A 3 17.76 -21.86 46.69
N SER A 4 17.81 -22.93 45.90
CA SER A 4 17.74 -22.93 44.44
C SER A 4 16.30 -22.68 43.99
N ILE A 5 16.10 -21.71 43.09
CA ILE A 5 14.86 -21.60 42.31
C ILE A 5 15.25 -21.85 40.85
N ARG A 6 15.05 -23.09 40.38
CA ARG A 6 14.94 -23.42 38.97
C ARG A 6 13.51 -23.09 38.53
N SER A 7 13.30 -22.05 37.74
CA SER A 7 12.10 -21.95 36.91
C SER A 7 12.41 -22.52 35.53
N ILE A 8 11.58 -23.49 35.15
CA ILE A 8 11.52 -24.09 33.83
C ILE A 8 10.92 -23.02 32.92
N ILE A 9 11.73 -22.46 32.01
CA ILE A 9 11.23 -21.81 30.81
C ILE A 9 11.49 -22.80 29.69
N GLN A 10 10.45 -23.55 29.32
CA GLN A 10 10.40 -24.21 28.01
C GLN A 10 10.62 -23.11 26.96
N GLN A 11 11.63 -23.31 26.11
CA GLN A 11 11.83 -22.48 24.93
C GLN A 11 10.51 -22.48 24.13
N PRO A 12 9.90 -21.32 23.83
CA PRO A 12 8.83 -21.31 22.87
C PRO A 12 9.42 -21.70 21.52
N ASP A 13 8.85 -22.75 20.93
CA ASP A 13 9.12 -23.17 19.57
C ASP A 13 9.20 -21.94 18.65
N SER A 14 10.30 -21.86 17.92
CA SER A 14 10.61 -20.82 16.95
C SER A 14 9.38 -20.47 16.09
N ILE A 15 9.11 -19.18 15.88
CA ILE A 15 8.07 -18.66 14.98
C ILE A 15 8.41 -18.95 13.50
N ALA A 16 9.64 -19.37 13.20
CA ALA A 16 10.15 -19.61 11.85
C ALA A 16 9.41 -20.66 10.99
N PRO A 17 8.81 -21.75 11.50
CA PRO A 17 8.16 -22.74 10.65
C PRO A 17 6.70 -22.39 10.30
N MET A 18 6.08 -21.36 10.88
CA MET A 18 4.68 -21.02 10.57
C MET A 18 4.49 -20.22 9.27
N ILE A 19 5.52 -19.49 8.81
CA ILE A 19 5.51 -18.82 7.49
C ILE A 19 5.97 -19.79 6.38
N ALA A 20 6.70 -20.86 6.74
CA ALA A 20 7.28 -21.82 5.82
C ALA A 20 6.28 -22.80 5.15
N ALA A 21 4.99 -22.76 5.52
CA ALA A 21 3.99 -23.72 5.04
C ALA A 21 3.08 -23.19 3.91
N ILE A 22 3.40 -22.05 3.29
CA ILE A 22 2.79 -21.69 2.01
C ILE A 22 3.70 -22.23 0.93
N ASP A 23 3.33 -23.37 0.35
CA ASP A 23 4.03 -23.95 -0.80
C ASP A 23 4.06 -22.93 -1.94
N LEU A 24 5.23 -22.31 -2.14
CA LEU A 24 5.46 -21.28 -3.16
C LEU A 24 5.24 -21.86 -4.57
N ASN A 25 5.34 -23.18 -4.74
CA ASN A 25 5.10 -23.86 -6.01
C ASN A 25 3.60 -24.12 -6.26
N ALA A 26 2.75 -24.08 -5.23
CA ALA A 26 1.32 -24.37 -5.37
C ALA A 26 0.47 -23.16 -5.80
N ASN A 27 1.00 -21.93 -5.66
CA ASN A 27 0.30 -20.72 -6.07
C ASN A 27 1.22 -19.85 -6.94
N PRO A 28 1.03 -19.84 -8.28
CA PRO A 28 1.84 -19.07 -9.23
C PRO A 28 1.95 -17.59 -8.85
N TRP A 29 0.93 -17.06 -8.18
CA TRP A 29 0.94 -15.70 -7.71
C TRP A 29 2.02 -15.39 -6.69
N LEU A 30 2.66 -16.38 -6.05
CA LEU A 30 3.69 -16.17 -5.03
C LEU A 30 5.10 -16.00 -5.61
N SER A 31 5.29 -16.23 -6.91
CA SER A 31 6.58 -16.08 -7.59
C SER A 31 6.99 -14.62 -7.85
N HIS A 32 6.16 -13.63 -7.49
CA HIS A 32 6.43 -12.20 -7.68
C HIS A 32 7.72 -11.74 -7.02
N GLU A 33 7.98 -12.21 -5.80
CA GLU A 33 9.10 -11.77 -4.98
C GLU A 33 10.41 -12.32 -5.55
N GLN A 34 10.41 -13.60 -5.92
CA GLN A 34 11.52 -14.22 -6.63
C GLN A 34 11.81 -13.48 -7.94
N ARG A 35 10.78 -13.26 -8.78
CA ARG A 35 10.93 -12.52 -10.04
C ARG A 35 11.48 -11.11 -9.83
N PHE A 36 10.99 -10.41 -8.81
CA PHE A 36 11.49 -9.08 -8.44
C PHE A 36 13.00 -9.14 -8.17
N PHE A 37 13.46 -10.04 -7.32
CA PHE A 37 14.89 -10.16 -7.00
C PHE A 37 15.74 -10.62 -8.19
N GLU A 38 15.25 -11.57 -8.98
CA GLU A 38 15.92 -12.04 -10.21
C GLU A 38 16.16 -10.88 -11.20
N ARG A 39 15.19 -9.97 -11.33
CA ARG A 39 15.30 -8.80 -12.23
C ARG A 39 16.19 -7.70 -11.67
N LEU A 40 16.11 -7.41 -10.36
CA LEU A 40 16.96 -6.38 -9.76
C LEU A 40 18.44 -6.78 -9.79
N GLY A 41 18.74 -8.08 -9.64
CA GLY A 41 20.10 -8.61 -9.66
C GLY A 41 20.97 -7.90 -8.62
N GLY A 42 22.18 -7.46 -9.03
CA GLY A 42 23.13 -6.77 -8.15
C GLY A 42 22.78 -5.32 -7.79
N ARG A 43 21.58 -4.82 -8.15
CA ARG A 43 21.15 -3.44 -7.81
C ARG A 43 20.65 -3.30 -6.38
N LEU A 44 20.48 -4.43 -5.69
CA LEU A 44 19.99 -4.52 -4.32
C LEU A 44 21.00 -5.30 -3.47
N ASP A 45 21.32 -4.79 -2.28
CA ASP A 45 22.03 -5.56 -1.27
C ASP A 45 21.06 -6.59 -0.67
N GLN A 46 21.24 -7.84 -1.04
CA GLN A 46 20.42 -8.96 -0.55
C GLN A 46 21.05 -9.63 0.69
N ASP A 47 22.29 -9.28 1.05
CA ASP A 47 23.00 -9.84 2.20
C ASP A 47 22.59 -9.12 3.50
N THR A 48 22.09 -7.89 3.39
CA THR A 48 21.58 -7.10 4.51
C THR A 48 20.07 -6.90 4.38
N VAL A 49 19.29 -7.58 5.24
CA VAL A 49 17.83 -7.47 5.27
C VAL A 49 17.32 -7.15 6.67
N THR A 50 16.33 -6.26 6.76
CA THR A 50 15.55 -6.02 7.98
C THR A 50 14.14 -6.56 7.78
N GLU A 51 13.66 -7.40 8.69
CA GLU A 51 12.34 -8.03 8.59
C GLU A 51 11.39 -7.58 9.71
N TYR A 52 10.13 -7.38 9.36
CA TYR A 52 9.03 -7.09 10.27
C TYR A 52 7.91 -8.09 10.02
N SER A 53 7.49 -8.77 11.08
CA SER A 53 6.41 -9.75 11.02
C SER A 53 5.34 -9.45 12.05
N ALA A 54 4.08 -9.47 11.62
CA ALA A 54 2.92 -9.44 12.49
C ALA A 54 1.97 -10.56 12.10
N CYS A 55 1.49 -11.32 13.07
CA CYS A 55 0.49 -12.36 12.86
C CYS A 55 -0.54 -12.32 13.99
N HIS A 56 -1.81 -12.34 13.63
CA HIS A 56 -2.93 -12.45 14.55
C HIS A 56 -3.81 -13.62 14.12
N GLN A 57 -4.09 -14.52 15.06
CA GLN A 57 -4.93 -15.69 14.82
C GLN A 57 -6.05 -15.74 15.86
N ALA A 58 -7.29 -15.74 15.41
CA ALA A 58 -8.48 -15.81 16.25
C ALA A 58 -9.64 -16.45 15.50
N ASN A 59 -10.35 -17.39 16.14
CA ASN A 59 -11.57 -18.03 15.62
C ASN A 59 -11.44 -18.57 14.18
N GLY A 60 -10.32 -19.25 13.87
CA GLY A 60 -10.04 -19.78 12.54
C GLY A 60 -9.71 -18.71 11.47
N LYS A 61 -9.63 -17.44 11.84
CA LYS A 61 -9.15 -16.35 10.99
C LYS A 61 -7.67 -16.10 11.28
N GLN A 62 -6.91 -15.86 10.23
CA GLN A 62 -5.51 -15.46 10.31
C GLN A 62 -5.32 -14.17 9.51
N VAL A 63 -4.71 -13.18 10.14
CA VAL A 63 -4.24 -11.94 9.53
C VAL A 63 -2.73 -11.92 9.71
N PHE A 64 -1.98 -11.67 8.65
CA PHE A 64 -0.54 -11.51 8.75
C PHE A 64 -0.02 -10.39 7.86
N SER A 65 1.13 -9.84 8.23
CA SER A 65 1.96 -8.96 7.41
C SER A 65 3.41 -9.37 7.62
N HIS A 66 4.15 -9.50 6.52
CA HIS A 66 5.56 -9.83 6.52
C HIS A 66 6.28 -8.89 5.56
N SER A 67 6.98 -7.90 6.12
CA SER A 67 7.73 -6.89 5.38
C SER A 67 9.21 -7.18 5.45
N ARG A 68 9.88 -7.15 4.30
CA ARG A 68 11.33 -7.22 4.17
C ARG A 68 11.85 -5.92 3.57
N LEU A 69 12.85 -5.34 4.21
CA LEU A 69 13.49 -4.10 3.78
C LEU A 69 14.89 -4.37 3.28
N TYR A 70 15.18 -3.77 2.13
CA TYR A 70 16.47 -3.82 1.48
C TYR A 70 16.91 -2.41 1.09
N GLN A 71 18.20 -2.28 0.77
CA GLN A 71 18.79 -1.06 0.24
C GLN A 71 19.66 -1.39 -0.97
N GLY A 72 20.03 -0.37 -1.73
CA GLY A 72 20.98 -0.51 -2.82
C GLY A 72 21.86 0.73 -2.98
N GLU A 73 22.75 0.70 -3.96
CA GLU A 73 23.59 1.85 -4.30
C GLU A 73 22.72 3.07 -4.63
N LYS A 74 21.68 2.88 -5.47
CA LYS A 74 20.77 3.95 -5.93
C LYS A 74 19.42 3.97 -5.21
N LEU A 75 19.15 2.97 -4.39
CA LEU A 75 17.88 2.77 -3.70
C LEU A 75 18.06 3.00 -2.21
N ASP A 76 17.32 3.95 -1.66
CA ASP A 76 17.35 4.26 -0.22
C ASP A 76 16.62 3.19 0.58
N ARG A 77 15.46 2.75 0.05
CA ARG A 77 14.63 1.75 0.71
C ARG A 77 13.78 1.01 -0.30
N VAL A 78 13.82 -0.32 -0.23
CA VAL A 78 12.97 -1.23 -0.98
C VAL A 78 12.22 -2.11 0.02
N MET A 79 10.93 -1.84 0.20
CA MET A 79 10.06 -2.68 1.01
C MET A 79 9.35 -3.69 0.10
N VAL A 80 9.43 -4.96 0.45
CA VAL A 80 8.60 -6.03 -0.07
C VAL A 80 7.71 -6.54 1.06
N ASN A 81 6.41 -6.27 1.01
CA ASN A 81 5.46 -6.68 2.04
C ASN A 81 4.43 -7.67 1.51
N ARG A 82 4.37 -8.84 2.12
CA ARG A 82 3.34 -9.85 1.88
C ARG A 82 2.36 -9.83 3.02
N TYR A 83 1.07 -9.76 2.70
CA TYR A 83 0.05 -9.69 3.73
C TYR A 83 -1.16 -10.56 3.42
N SER A 84 -1.91 -10.90 4.47
CA SER A 84 -3.24 -11.46 4.39
C SER A 84 -4.13 -10.72 5.38
N LEU A 85 -5.27 -10.21 4.92
CA LEU A 85 -6.23 -9.51 5.77
C LEU A 85 -7.34 -10.44 6.28
N ARG A 86 -7.55 -11.58 5.60
CA ARG A 86 -8.49 -12.65 5.94
C ARG A 86 -8.24 -13.84 5.01
N ALA A 87 -8.80 -15.00 5.33
CA ALA A 87 -8.73 -16.19 4.48
C ALA A 87 -9.08 -15.87 3.01
N GLY A 88 -8.19 -16.26 2.09
CA GLY A 88 -8.33 -16.02 0.65
C GLY A 88 -8.11 -14.58 0.19
N ARG A 89 -7.87 -13.62 1.08
CA ARG A 89 -7.47 -12.24 0.74
C ARG A 89 -6.03 -11.99 1.14
N TRP A 90 -5.16 -12.13 0.16
CA TRP A 90 -3.74 -11.85 0.30
C TRP A 90 -3.34 -10.72 -0.65
N GLY A 91 -2.15 -10.18 -0.43
CA GLY A 91 -1.56 -9.24 -1.37
C GLY A 91 -0.06 -9.10 -1.18
N LEU A 92 0.53 -8.40 -2.13
CA LEU A 92 1.90 -7.97 -2.16
C LEU A 92 1.92 -6.47 -2.38
N VAL A 93 2.76 -5.80 -1.60
CA VAL A 93 3.14 -4.41 -1.81
C VAL A 93 4.65 -4.34 -2.02
N ILE A 94 5.09 -3.65 -3.07
CA ILE A 94 6.49 -3.26 -3.23
C ILE A 94 6.54 -1.75 -3.33
N PHE A 95 7.30 -1.13 -2.43
CA PHE A 95 7.67 0.27 -2.52
C PHE A 95 9.18 0.38 -2.61
N ALA A 96 9.69 0.93 -3.71
CA ALA A 96 11.11 1.21 -3.85
C ALA A 96 11.34 2.70 -4.06
N TYR A 97 12.00 3.33 -3.08
CA TYR A 97 12.32 4.75 -3.10
C TYR A 97 13.80 4.96 -3.48
N PRO A 98 14.09 5.85 -4.43
CA PRO A 98 15.45 6.16 -4.80
C PRO A 98 16.15 6.98 -3.72
N ARG A 99 17.48 6.92 -3.67
CA ARG A 99 18.25 7.91 -2.90
C ARG A 99 18.14 9.28 -3.57
N LEU A 100 18.19 10.32 -2.74
CA LEU A 100 18.09 11.71 -3.18
C LEU A 100 19.14 12.12 -4.22
N ALA A 101 20.24 11.39 -4.36
CA ALA A 101 21.25 11.68 -5.36
C ALA A 101 20.84 11.22 -6.78
N TYR A 102 19.86 10.32 -6.95
CA TYR A 102 19.51 9.80 -8.28
C TYR A 102 18.09 10.18 -8.71
N ASP A 103 17.95 10.77 -9.90
CA ASP A 103 16.64 11.12 -10.45
C ASP A 103 16.04 9.88 -11.15
N ILE A 104 15.33 9.09 -10.35
CA ILE A 104 14.77 7.79 -10.70
C ILE A 104 13.32 7.81 -10.21
N PRO A 105 12.35 7.26 -10.96
CA PRO A 105 11.00 7.15 -10.45
C PRO A 105 10.92 6.12 -9.32
N ALA A 106 10.05 6.34 -8.34
CA ALA A 106 9.75 5.34 -7.33
C ALA A 106 8.91 4.21 -7.93
N LEU A 107 9.27 2.95 -7.65
CA LEU A 107 8.45 1.81 -8.04
C LEU A 107 7.34 1.62 -7.01
N LEU A 108 6.10 1.65 -7.48
CA LEU A 108 4.92 1.33 -6.68
C LEU A 108 4.26 0.09 -7.26
N LEU A 109 4.16 -0.96 -6.46
CA LEU A 109 3.32 -2.11 -6.75
C LEU A 109 2.41 -2.38 -5.57
N HIS A 110 1.13 -2.53 -5.88
CA HIS A 110 0.16 -3.17 -5.01
C HIS A 110 -0.65 -4.15 -5.85
N VAL A 111 -0.54 -5.43 -5.52
CA VAL A 111 -1.43 -6.47 -6.03
C VAL A 111 -2.12 -7.14 -4.86
N GLY A 112 -3.44 -7.28 -4.92
CA GLY A 112 -4.18 -7.90 -3.83
C GLY A 112 -5.65 -8.16 -4.17
N GLY A 113 -6.48 -8.27 -3.15
CA GLY A 113 -7.89 -8.62 -3.30
C GLY A 113 -8.10 -10.12 -3.15
N GLN A 114 -8.68 -10.76 -4.15
CA GLN A 114 -8.85 -12.23 -4.25
C GLN A 114 -8.46 -12.66 -5.67
N PRO A 115 -7.18 -12.54 -6.05
CA PRO A 115 -6.71 -12.98 -7.35
C PRO A 115 -6.84 -14.51 -7.52
N PRO A 116 -7.08 -15.02 -8.74
CA PRO A 116 -7.16 -14.25 -9.99
C PRO A 116 -8.51 -13.57 -10.24
N GLU A 117 -9.59 -13.92 -9.54
CA GLU A 117 -10.96 -13.51 -9.89
C GLU A 117 -11.26 -12.04 -9.57
N ARG A 118 -10.66 -11.50 -8.50
CA ARG A 118 -10.88 -10.12 -8.03
C ARG A 118 -9.56 -9.47 -7.65
N THR A 119 -8.76 -9.14 -8.66
CA THR A 119 -7.45 -8.53 -8.48
C THR A 119 -7.57 -7.01 -8.38
N LEU A 120 -7.08 -6.46 -7.27
CA LEU A 120 -6.71 -5.06 -7.15
C LEU A 120 -5.28 -4.93 -7.67
N LEU A 121 -5.05 -4.03 -8.62
CA LEU A 121 -3.71 -3.73 -9.14
C LEU A 121 -3.49 -2.21 -9.12
N THR A 122 -2.33 -1.81 -8.61
CA THR A 122 -1.73 -0.49 -8.78
C THR A 122 -0.26 -0.74 -9.09
N LEU A 123 0.17 -0.44 -10.31
CA LEU A 123 1.56 -0.58 -10.75
C LEU A 123 1.99 0.70 -11.45
N ASP A 124 3.02 1.35 -10.92
CA ASP A 124 3.46 2.66 -11.38
C ASP A 124 4.96 2.88 -11.22
N LEU A 125 5.50 3.77 -12.05
CA LEU A 125 6.78 4.42 -11.86
C LEU A 125 6.53 5.90 -11.55
N ALA A 126 6.33 6.20 -10.26
CA ALA A 126 5.93 7.50 -9.78
C ALA A 126 7.08 8.52 -9.89
N PRO A 127 6.87 9.71 -10.49
CA PRO A 127 7.94 10.68 -10.68
C PRO A 127 8.41 11.28 -9.36
N CYS A 128 9.72 11.20 -9.11
CA CYS A 128 10.37 11.84 -7.97
C CYS A 128 10.90 13.25 -8.29
N SER A 129 10.85 13.69 -9.55
CA SER A 129 11.11 15.06 -9.97
C SER A 129 10.12 15.47 -11.07
N ASN A 130 9.93 16.78 -11.26
CA ASN A 130 9.05 17.31 -12.32
C ASN A 130 9.69 17.27 -13.70
N THR A 131 11.01 17.05 -13.77
CA THR A 131 11.81 17.05 -15.00
C THR A 131 12.13 15.64 -15.49
N LEU A 132 11.76 14.61 -14.73
CA LEU A 132 12.02 13.22 -15.06
C LEU A 132 11.31 12.85 -16.38
N ASP A 133 12.08 12.38 -17.35
CA ASP A 133 11.52 11.85 -18.59
C ASP A 133 10.84 10.49 -18.34
N LEU A 134 9.51 10.47 -18.45
CA LEU A 134 8.70 9.28 -18.27
C LEU A 134 8.29 8.63 -19.61
N GLU A 135 8.77 9.08 -20.76
CA GLU A 135 8.36 8.50 -22.05
C GLU A 135 8.71 7.00 -22.18
N PRO A 136 9.88 6.50 -21.71
CA PRO A 136 10.14 5.07 -21.68
C PRO A 136 9.05 4.28 -20.93
N PHE A 137 8.63 4.79 -19.78
CA PHE A 137 7.54 4.16 -19.02
C PHE A 137 6.19 4.33 -19.72
N ALA A 138 5.92 5.48 -20.33
CA ALA A 138 4.69 5.75 -21.07
C ALA A 138 4.45 4.72 -22.18
N GLN A 139 5.50 4.39 -22.94
CA GLN A 139 5.42 3.37 -24.00
C GLN A 139 5.06 2.00 -23.42
N ILE A 140 5.75 1.57 -22.37
CA ILE A 140 5.48 0.28 -21.71
C ILE A 140 4.07 0.25 -21.13
N ALA A 141 3.68 1.30 -20.41
CA ALA A 141 2.36 1.42 -19.81
C ALA A 141 1.23 1.36 -20.85
N ARG A 142 1.37 2.00 -22.01
CA ARG A 142 0.37 1.92 -23.09
C ARG A 142 0.19 0.47 -23.59
N ILE A 143 1.30 -0.25 -23.80
CA ILE A 143 1.29 -1.65 -24.24
C ILE A 143 0.64 -2.54 -23.17
N GLN A 144 1.09 -2.42 -21.92
CA GLN A 144 0.62 -3.28 -20.83
C GLN A 144 -0.82 -2.96 -20.43
N ARG A 145 -1.25 -1.70 -20.50
CA ARG A 145 -2.66 -1.31 -20.28
C ARG A 145 -3.57 -2.02 -21.28
N ALA A 146 -3.19 -2.06 -22.55
CA ALA A 146 -3.94 -2.78 -23.58
C ALA A 146 -3.90 -4.30 -23.37
N ALA A 147 -2.74 -4.87 -23.07
CA ALA A 147 -2.57 -6.32 -22.85
C ALA A 147 -3.37 -6.83 -21.64
N LEU A 148 -3.39 -6.06 -20.55
CA LEU A 148 -4.18 -6.32 -19.36
C LEU A 148 -5.65 -5.90 -19.50
N GLN A 149 -6.01 -5.22 -20.61
CA GLN A 149 -7.32 -4.63 -20.87
C GLN A 149 -7.80 -3.74 -19.70
N LEU A 150 -6.90 -2.97 -19.07
CA LEU A 150 -7.27 -2.17 -17.91
C LEU A 150 -8.24 -1.06 -18.33
N PRO A 151 -9.21 -0.72 -17.47
CA PRO A 151 -10.10 0.41 -17.74
C PRO A 151 -9.29 1.72 -17.75
N ASP A 152 -9.82 2.75 -18.40
CA ASP A 152 -9.29 4.10 -18.29
C ASP A 152 -9.78 4.76 -16.98
N GLU A 153 -9.41 4.13 -15.87
CA GLU A 153 -9.72 4.60 -14.53
C GLU A 153 -8.54 5.43 -14.01
N SER A 154 -8.83 6.66 -13.59
CA SER A 154 -7.91 7.40 -12.72
C SER A 154 -8.05 6.91 -11.28
N LEU A 155 -7.01 7.13 -10.49
CA LEU A 155 -7.02 6.94 -9.05
C LEU A 155 -6.89 8.31 -8.37
N PRO A 156 -7.99 9.10 -8.23
CA PRO A 156 -7.94 10.51 -7.82
C PRO A 156 -7.28 10.76 -6.46
N LEU A 157 -7.18 9.73 -5.62
CA LEU A 157 -6.51 9.82 -4.32
C LEU A 157 -4.99 9.83 -4.44
N LEU A 158 -4.43 9.22 -5.48
CA LEU A 158 -2.99 9.14 -5.72
C LEU A 158 -2.55 9.95 -6.95
N GLU A 159 -3.48 10.55 -7.70
CA GLU A 159 -3.22 11.27 -8.96
C GLU A 159 -2.17 12.38 -8.82
N ALA A 160 -2.11 13.04 -7.66
CA ALA A 160 -1.12 14.08 -7.41
C ALA A 160 0.32 13.56 -7.35
N VAL A 161 0.53 12.27 -7.05
CA VAL A 161 1.84 11.67 -6.76
C VAL A 161 2.23 10.52 -7.69
N THR A 162 1.26 9.98 -8.43
CA THR A 162 1.47 8.92 -9.42
C THR A 162 1.75 9.51 -10.80
N SER A 163 2.30 8.69 -11.68
CA SER A 163 2.46 9.07 -13.08
C SER A 163 1.10 9.12 -13.80
N PRO A 164 0.98 9.85 -14.91
CA PRO A 164 -0.21 9.78 -15.78
C PRO A 164 -0.37 8.41 -16.47
N TYR A 165 0.60 7.51 -16.30
CA TYR A 165 0.68 6.21 -16.96
C TYR A 165 0.42 5.04 -16.00
N LEU A 166 -0.07 5.34 -14.79
CA LEU A 166 -0.46 4.36 -13.78
C LEU A 166 -1.26 3.20 -14.40
N LEU A 167 -0.85 1.97 -14.12
CA LEU A 167 -1.59 0.76 -14.42
C LEU A 167 -2.46 0.41 -13.21
N HIS A 168 -3.76 0.69 -13.30
CA HIS A 168 -4.69 0.48 -12.20
C HIS A 168 -5.93 -0.30 -12.63
N CYS A 169 -6.43 -1.16 -11.74
CA CYS A 169 -7.80 -1.65 -11.78
C CYS A 169 -8.31 -2.00 -10.39
N SER A 170 -9.60 -1.77 -10.17
CA SER A 170 -10.29 -2.17 -8.95
C SER A 170 -11.03 -3.50 -9.12
N PHE A 171 -10.48 -4.59 -8.54
CA PHE A 171 -11.11 -5.92 -8.44
C PHE A 171 -11.48 -6.54 -9.79
N LYS A 172 -10.58 -6.46 -10.77
CA LYS A 172 -10.73 -7.07 -12.08
C LYS A 172 -10.14 -8.49 -12.09
N PRO A 173 -10.72 -9.45 -12.84
CA PRO A 173 -10.04 -10.69 -13.13
C PRO A 173 -8.72 -10.44 -13.88
N LEU A 174 -7.62 -10.94 -13.35
CA LEU A 174 -6.30 -10.92 -14.00
C LEU A 174 -5.66 -12.29 -13.80
N THR A 175 -5.09 -12.87 -14.85
CA THR A 175 -4.33 -14.12 -14.72
C THR A 175 -2.91 -13.83 -14.22
N PRO A 176 -2.24 -14.80 -13.56
CA PRO A 176 -0.83 -14.65 -13.19
C PRO A 176 0.07 -14.32 -14.39
N GLU A 177 -0.15 -14.97 -15.54
CA GLU A 177 0.66 -14.77 -16.75
C GLU A 177 0.56 -13.34 -17.27
N GLN A 178 -0.66 -12.79 -17.35
CA GLN A 178 -0.91 -11.40 -17.71
C GLN A 178 -0.21 -10.45 -16.75
N PHE A 179 -0.39 -10.67 -15.44
CA PHE A 179 0.23 -9.84 -14.41
C PHE A 179 1.76 -9.88 -14.49
N PHE A 180 2.37 -11.06 -14.56
CA PHE A 180 3.83 -11.20 -14.59
C PHE A 180 4.45 -10.65 -15.87
N THR A 181 3.77 -10.77 -17.01
CA THR A 181 4.23 -10.14 -18.26
C THR A 181 4.30 -8.62 -18.11
N ALA A 182 3.26 -8.01 -17.54
CA ALA A 182 3.25 -6.56 -17.30
C ALA A 182 4.26 -6.15 -16.23
N PHE A 183 4.35 -6.90 -15.14
CA PHE A 183 5.28 -6.64 -14.05
C PHE A 183 6.74 -6.71 -14.51
N ASP A 184 7.12 -7.75 -15.24
CA ASP A 184 8.47 -7.91 -15.78
C ASP A 184 8.82 -6.76 -16.73
N ALA A 185 7.90 -6.34 -17.60
CA ALA A 185 8.13 -5.22 -18.53
C ALA A 185 8.33 -3.89 -17.78
N VAL A 186 7.56 -3.64 -16.72
CA VAL A 186 7.72 -2.43 -15.89
C VAL A 186 9.02 -2.49 -15.10
N LEU A 187 9.40 -3.65 -14.54
CA LEU A 187 10.67 -3.82 -13.84
C LEU A 187 11.86 -3.62 -14.76
N GLU A 188 11.82 -4.15 -15.99
CA GLU A 188 12.89 -3.97 -16.97
C GLU A 188 13.04 -2.49 -17.35
N CYS A 189 11.92 -1.79 -17.56
CA CYS A 189 11.92 -0.35 -17.76
C CYS A 189 12.53 0.40 -16.57
N TRP A 190 12.14 0.04 -15.34
CA TRP A 190 12.65 0.65 -14.12
C TRP A 190 14.15 0.40 -13.92
N CYS A 191 14.63 -0.81 -14.18
CA CYS A 191 16.06 -1.14 -14.19
C CYS A 191 16.82 -0.29 -15.21
N GLY A 192 16.20 0.02 -16.35
CA GLY A 192 16.74 0.98 -17.32
C GLY A 192 16.99 2.38 -16.73
N TYR A 193 16.08 2.88 -15.88
CA TYR A 193 16.32 4.12 -15.12
C TYR A 193 17.46 3.94 -14.11
N LEU A 194 17.45 2.84 -13.35
CA LEU A 194 18.51 2.54 -12.38
C LEU A 194 19.90 2.55 -13.05
N ASP A 195 20.04 1.96 -14.23
CA ASP A 195 21.33 1.81 -14.89
C ASP A 195 21.84 3.13 -15.48
N ARG A 196 20.95 3.92 -16.10
CA ARG A 196 21.30 5.13 -16.85
C ARG A 196 21.48 6.36 -15.96
N THR A 197 20.79 6.43 -14.83
CA THR A 197 20.82 7.64 -14.00
C THR A 197 22.16 7.77 -13.29
N LEU A 198 22.78 8.94 -13.47
CA LEU A 198 23.99 9.34 -12.75
C LEU A 198 23.64 10.03 -11.43
N SER A 199 24.60 10.05 -10.52
CA SER A 199 24.47 10.80 -9.27
C SER A 199 24.46 12.30 -9.57
N ASP A 200 23.43 12.99 -9.07
CA ASP A 200 23.29 14.43 -9.06
C ASP A 200 23.52 14.94 -7.64
N LEU A 201 24.51 15.82 -7.50
CA LEU A 201 24.95 16.43 -6.23
C LEU A 201 24.45 17.86 -6.04
N ILE A 202 23.59 18.37 -6.94
CA ILE A 202 23.04 19.72 -6.88
C ILE A 202 22.01 19.78 -5.72
N PRO A 203 22.27 20.57 -4.66
CA PRO A 203 21.41 20.59 -3.47
C PRO A 203 19.95 20.94 -3.77
N GLU A 204 19.69 21.90 -4.64
CA GLU A 204 18.34 22.35 -5.00
C GLU A 204 17.53 21.22 -5.66
N SER A 205 18.18 20.43 -6.52
CA SER A 205 17.58 19.28 -7.19
C SER A 205 17.32 18.13 -6.21
N GLN A 206 18.22 17.93 -5.22
CA GLN A 206 18.02 16.94 -4.16
C GLN A 206 16.88 17.34 -3.21
N ASP A 207 16.75 18.63 -2.87
CA ASP A 207 15.70 19.16 -2.02
C ASP A 207 14.33 19.09 -2.70
N ALA A 208 14.26 19.42 -4.00
CA ALA A 208 13.05 19.23 -4.79
C ALA A 208 12.60 17.75 -4.82
N ARG A 209 13.55 16.82 -5.03
CA ARG A 209 13.28 15.38 -4.98
C ARG A 209 12.87 14.91 -3.59
N ARG A 210 13.49 15.44 -2.54
CA ARG A 210 13.12 15.18 -1.14
C ARG A 210 11.66 15.56 -0.88
N ALA A 211 11.28 16.77 -1.25
CA ALA A 211 9.91 17.25 -1.08
C ALA A 211 8.91 16.36 -1.84
N ARG A 212 9.24 15.97 -3.07
CA ARG A 212 8.40 15.11 -3.89
C ARG A 212 8.23 13.70 -3.33
N ILE A 213 9.31 13.08 -2.85
CA ILE A 213 9.25 11.75 -2.21
C ILE A 213 8.46 11.79 -0.90
N LEU A 214 8.63 12.85 -0.08
CA LEU A 214 7.83 13.04 1.13
C LEU A 214 6.34 13.18 0.81
N GLU A 215 6.00 13.97 -0.21
CA GLU A 215 4.62 14.11 -0.67
C GLU A 215 4.05 12.76 -1.15
N LEU A 216 4.81 12.02 -1.96
CA LEU A 216 4.43 10.68 -2.40
C LEU A 216 4.13 9.75 -1.23
N LYS A 217 5.07 9.61 -0.29
CA LYS A 217 4.90 8.77 0.89
C LYS A 217 3.68 9.18 1.70
N ARG A 218 3.50 10.49 1.92
CA ARG A 218 2.37 11.05 2.67
C ARG A 218 1.03 10.67 2.01
N VAL A 219 0.89 10.96 0.73
CA VAL A 219 -0.36 10.73 -0.01
C VAL A 219 -0.68 9.23 -0.06
N ILE A 220 0.31 8.36 -0.21
CA ILE A 220 0.09 6.90 -0.12
C ILE A 220 -0.36 6.53 1.29
N PHE A 221 0.38 6.92 2.34
CA PHE A 221 0.04 6.58 3.72
C PHE A 221 -1.37 7.01 4.12
N GLU A 222 -1.78 8.23 3.74
CA GLU A 222 -3.10 8.78 4.04
C GLU A 222 -4.25 8.04 3.35
N ASN A 223 -3.98 7.40 2.20
CA ASN A 223 -4.99 6.78 1.36
C ASN A 223 -4.89 5.24 1.31
N ASP A 224 -3.95 4.63 2.05
CA ASP A 224 -3.78 3.19 2.11
C ASP A 224 -4.78 2.55 3.09
N PRO A 225 -5.71 1.69 2.61
CA PRO A 225 -6.72 1.06 3.46
C PRO A 225 -6.18 -0.04 4.37
N ALA A 226 -4.90 -0.45 4.26
CA ALA A 226 -4.32 -1.52 5.05
C ALA A 226 -4.04 -1.13 6.51
N PHE A 227 -3.57 0.10 6.77
CA PHE A 227 -3.19 0.54 8.13
C PHE A 227 -4.34 0.54 9.15
N PRO A 228 -5.60 0.88 8.80
CA PRO A 228 -6.74 0.64 9.67
C PRO A 228 -6.89 -0.83 10.07
N VAL A 229 -6.74 -1.73 9.09
CA VAL A 229 -6.86 -3.17 9.32
C VAL A 229 -5.72 -3.67 10.19
N PHE A 230 -4.50 -3.16 9.98
CA PHE A 230 -3.35 -3.46 10.83
C PHE A 230 -3.52 -2.92 12.25
N THR A 231 -4.01 -1.69 12.41
CA THR A 231 -4.30 -1.13 13.74
C THR A 231 -5.35 -1.96 14.48
N GLN A 232 -6.41 -2.37 13.78
CA GLN A 232 -7.45 -3.22 14.37
C GLN A 232 -6.94 -4.63 14.72
N SER A 233 -6.09 -5.21 13.87
CA SER A 233 -5.65 -6.61 14.00
C SER A 233 -4.44 -6.78 14.92
N PHE A 234 -3.53 -5.80 14.93
CA PHE A 234 -2.23 -5.90 15.59
C PHE A 234 -2.00 -4.80 16.65
N GLY A 235 -2.92 -3.85 16.78
CA GLY A 235 -2.77 -2.69 17.64
C GLY A 235 -1.97 -1.54 16.99
N LYS A 236 -2.11 -0.34 17.57
CA LYS A 236 -1.50 0.89 17.03
C LYS A 236 0.02 0.79 16.91
N THR A 237 0.70 0.32 17.95
CA THR A 237 2.17 0.23 17.95
C THR A 237 2.71 -0.61 16.80
N MET A 238 2.11 -1.77 16.53
CA MET A 238 2.54 -2.61 15.42
C MET A 238 2.18 -2.00 14.07
N SER A 239 1.01 -1.36 13.96
CA SER A 239 0.65 -0.62 12.75
C SER A 239 1.63 0.52 12.44
N ASP A 240 2.08 1.26 13.47
CA ASP A 240 3.07 2.32 13.32
C ASP A 240 4.43 1.73 12.88
N THR A 241 4.84 0.57 13.43
CA THR A 241 6.05 -0.14 12.98
C THR A 241 5.97 -0.55 11.51
N LEU A 242 4.83 -1.09 11.07
CA LEU A 242 4.63 -1.44 9.65
C LEU A 242 4.62 -0.18 8.75
N ALA A 243 4.13 0.95 9.26
CA ALA A 243 4.16 2.22 8.57
C ALA A 243 5.59 2.79 8.48
N GLU A 244 6.41 2.65 9.52
CA GLU A 244 7.85 2.95 9.44
C GLU A 244 8.49 2.09 8.36
N ALA A 245 8.21 0.79 8.32
CA ALA A 245 8.80 -0.08 7.32
C ALA A 245 8.49 0.42 5.89
N ALA A 246 7.24 0.82 5.63
CA ALA A 246 6.79 1.32 4.33
C ALA A 246 7.24 2.74 3.98
N PHE A 247 7.34 3.65 4.96
CA PHE A 247 7.49 5.09 4.69
C PHE A 247 8.66 5.76 5.43
N GLY A 248 9.49 5.01 6.14
CA GLY A 248 10.75 5.47 6.73
C GLY A 248 11.85 5.71 5.68
N GLY A 249 13.11 5.70 6.12
CA GLY A 249 14.27 5.93 5.27
C GLY A 249 14.62 7.42 5.10
N THR A 250 15.31 7.76 4.02
CA THR A 250 15.75 9.13 3.71
C THR A 250 15.18 9.59 2.36
N PRO A 251 14.16 10.48 2.35
CA PRO A 251 13.47 11.05 3.50
C PRO A 251 12.38 10.11 4.04
N GLY A 252 12.15 10.10 5.35
CA GLY A 252 11.11 9.30 6.00
C GLY A 252 9.94 10.16 6.50
N LEU A 253 8.75 9.59 6.58
CA LEU A 253 7.61 10.24 7.24
C LEU A 253 7.73 10.15 8.77
N THR A 254 7.48 11.27 9.45
CA THR A 254 7.31 11.27 10.90
C THR A 254 5.84 10.98 11.24
N LEU A 255 5.54 9.74 11.67
CA LEU A 255 4.14 9.31 11.90
C LEU A 255 3.39 10.13 12.98
N HIS A 256 4.11 10.82 13.87
CA HIS A 256 3.49 11.70 14.88
C HIS A 256 2.80 12.92 14.26
N GLU A 257 3.28 13.44 13.13
CA GLU A 257 2.75 14.65 12.49
C GLU A 257 1.33 14.46 11.95
N PHE A 258 0.87 13.22 11.82
CA PHE A 258 -0.47 12.87 11.34
C PHE A 258 -1.52 12.71 12.45
N GLN A 259 -1.12 12.82 13.72
CA GLN A 259 -2.02 12.66 14.87
C GLN A 259 -2.76 13.95 15.25
N ASP A 260 -2.28 15.10 14.78
CA ASP A 260 -2.72 16.43 15.22
C ASP A 260 -3.72 17.13 14.28
N VAL A 261 -4.34 16.41 13.32
CA VAL A 261 -5.43 17.01 12.54
C VAL A 261 -6.71 16.97 13.38
N PRO A 262 -7.20 18.11 13.93
CA PRO A 262 -8.40 18.10 14.75
C PRO A 262 -9.59 17.62 13.92
N PRO A 263 -10.51 16.84 14.52
CA PRO A 263 -11.72 16.46 13.82
C PRO A 263 -12.46 17.73 13.39
N PRO A 264 -12.96 17.82 12.14
CA PRO A 264 -13.81 18.92 11.75
C PRO A 264 -15.02 18.99 12.68
N ALA A 265 -15.35 20.18 13.16
CA ALA A 265 -16.42 20.39 14.13
C ALA A 265 -17.72 19.69 13.70
N VAL A 266 -18.29 18.92 14.64
CA VAL A 266 -19.58 18.22 14.47
C VAL A 266 -20.64 19.27 14.13
N GLY A 267 -21.24 19.17 12.94
CA GLY A 267 -22.25 20.12 12.46
C GLY A 267 -22.00 20.77 11.09
N HIS A 268 -20.82 20.61 10.47
CA HIS A 268 -20.52 21.22 9.17
C HIS A 268 -20.14 20.26 8.05
N TRP A 269 -20.59 19.00 8.12
CA TRP A 269 -20.40 18.05 7.03
C TRP A 269 -21.54 18.18 6.02
N ALA A 270 -21.45 19.23 5.20
CA ALA A 270 -22.30 19.42 4.04
C ALA A 270 -21.45 19.43 2.77
N ASN A 271 -21.73 18.54 1.83
CA ASN A 271 -21.11 18.56 0.52
C ASN A 271 -22.02 19.35 -0.44
N LYS A 272 -21.80 20.67 -0.48
CA LYS A 272 -22.60 21.60 -1.31
C LYS A 272 -22.57 21.27 -2.80
N LYS A 273 -21.49 20.65 -3.30
CA LYS A 273 -21.37 20.25 -4.70
C LYS A 273 -22.27 19.06 -5.05
N LEU A 274 -22.46 18.15 -4.09
CA LEU A 274 -23.30 16.96 -4.26
C LEU A 274 -24.71 17.13 -3.67
N GLY A 275 -25.02 18.29 -3.07
CA GLY A 275 -26.31 18.51 -2.38
C GLY A 275 -26.53 17.63 -1.15
N LEU A 276 -25.46 17.10 -0.55
CA LEU A 276 -25.52 16.12 0.55
C LEU A 276 -25.33 16.77 1.92
N VAL A 277 -26.16 16.35 2.88
CA VAL A 277 -26.05 16.74 4.29
C VAL A 277 -25.88 15.50 5.17
N TRP A 278 -24.93 15.52 6.11
CA TRP A 278 -24.72 14.42 7.04
C TRP A 278 -25.50 14.60 8.35
N ASN A 279 -26.15 13.54 8.83
CA ASN A 279 -26.69 13.49 10.20
C ASN A 279 -25.56 13.52 11.24
N ALA A 280 -25.85 14.07 12.43
CA ALA A 280 -24.89 14.11 13.53
C ALA A 280 -24.37 12.70 13.90
N ASP A 281 -25.28 11.72 14.01
CA ASP A 281 -24.92 10.33 14.35
C ASP A 281 -24.08 9.66 13.25
N ALA A 282 -24.30 10.03 11.98
CA ALA A 282 -23.48 9.56 10.86
C ALA A 282 -22.06 10.15 10.90
N GLN A 283 -21.95 11.44 11.24
CA GLN A 283 -20.65 12.11 11.45
C GLN A 283 -19.91 11.47 12.64
N GLN A 284 -20.61 11.20 13.74
CA GLN A 284 -20.05 10.53 14.91
C GLN A 284 -19.53 9.14 14.56
N ARG A 285 -20.30 8.34 13.82
CA ARG A 285 -19.89 7.00 13.39
C ARG A 285 -18.63 7.03 12.53
N VAL A 286 -18.52 7.97 11.58
CA VAL A 286 -17.27 8.17 10.82
C VAL A 286 -16.14 8.69 11.72
N GLY A 287 -16.46 9.50 12.73
CA GLY A 287 -15.52 10.00 13.74
C GLY A 287 -14.89 8.90 14.60
N GLU A 288 -15.56 7.76 14.78
CA GLU A 288 -15.00 6.58 15.48
C GLU A 288 -13.85 5.93 14.70
N ALA A 289 -13.77 6.14 13.38
CA ALA A 289 -12.65 5.65 12.58
C ALA A 289 -11.35 6.42 12.89
N PRO A 290 -10.16 5.82 12.68
CA PRO A 290 -8.89 6.53 12.78
C PRO A 290 -8.85 7.79 11.92
N ALA A 291 -8.29 8.90 12.45
CA ALA A 291 -8.32 10.22 11.80
C ALA A 291 -7.85 10.20 10.34
N ILE A 292 -6.80 9.42 10.07
CA ILE A 292 -6.18 9.25 8.75
C ILE A 292 -7.18 8.79 7.68
N ILE A 293 -8.13 7.90 8.01
CA ILE A 293 -9.04 7.30 7.02
C ILE A 293 -10.43 7.93 6.97
N ARG A 294 -10.74 8.84 7.89
CA ARG A 294 -12.03 9.56 7.90
C ARG A 294 -12.30 10.29 6.58
N PRO A 295 -11.33 10.98 5.94
CA PRO A 295 -11.56 11.63 4.66
C PRO A 295 -11.94 10.63 3.55
N MET A 296 -11.26 9.47 3.52
CA MET A 296 -11.55 8.40 2.55
C MET A 296 -12.94 7.80 2.76
N ILE A 297 -13.27 7.41 4.00
CA ILE A 297 -14.59 6.86 4.38
C ILE A 297 -15.70 7.84 3.99
N ARG A 298 -15.55 9.11 4.38
CA ARG A 298 -16.49 10.18 4.05
C ARG A 298 -16.71 10.28 2.55
N ARG A 299 -15.65 10.27 1.74
CA ARG A 299 -15.73 10.40 0.28
C ARG A 299 -16.42 9.20 -0.39
N ILE A 300 -16.15 7.97 0.07
CA ILE A 300 -16.80 6.75 -0.43
C ILE A 300 -18.31 6.81 -0.16
N ILE A 301 -18.68 7.17 1.08
CA ILE A 301 -20.08 7.26 1.48
C ILE A 301 -20.80 8.39 0.74
N GLU A 302 -20.17 9.56 0.57
CA GLU A 302 -20.75 10.65 -0.23
C GLU A 302 -20.94 10.26 -1.70
N LYS A 303 -19.99 9.54 -2.31
CA LYS A 303 -20.10 9.05 -3.69
C LYS A 303 -21.26 8.07 -3.84
N ASP A 304 -21.42 7.14 -2.90
CA ASP A 304 -22.51 6.17 -2.94
C ASP A 304 -23.86 6.81 -2.61
N ALA A 305 -23.91 7.79 -1.72
CA ALA A 305 -25.11 8.56 -1.43
C ALA A 305 -25.57 9.34 -2.66
N ALA A 306 -24.64 9.96 -3.40
CA ALA A 306 -24.95 10.65 -4.65
C ALA A 306 -25.47 9.69 -5.73
N LYS A 307 -24.90 8.48 -5.85
CA LYS A 307 -25.40 7.43 -6.76
C LYS A 307 -26.79 6.92 -6.38
N ALA A 308 -27.09 6.87 -5.08
CA ALA A 308 -28.39 6.49 -4.56
C ALA A 308 -29.39 7.67 -4.52
N GLU A 309 -29.02 8.82 -5.10
CA GLU A 309 -29.83 10.05 -5.15
C GLU A 309 -30.32 10.52 -3.77
N LEU A 310 -29.55 10.23 -2.72
CA LEU A 310 -29.86 10.68 -1.38
C LEU A 310 -29.49 12.16 -1.24
N SER A 311 -30.30 12.91 -0.50
CA SER A 311 -29.97 14.28 -0.07
C SER A 311 -29.38 14.32 1.34
N ARG A 312 -29.48 13.22 2.09
CA ARG A 312 -29.07 13.13 3.49
C ARG A 312 -28.43 11.78 3.82
N ILE A 313 -27.23 11.82 4.41
CA ILE A 313 -26.50 10.63 4.84
C ILE A 313 -26.85 10.34 6.29
N THR A 314 -27.48 9.18 6.53
CA THR A 314 -27.87 8.69 7.85
C THR A 314 -26.87 7.65 8.36
N VAL A 315 -26.91 7.35 9.67
CA VAL A 315 -26.01 6.35 10.26
C VAL A 315 -26.29 4.94 9.70
N GLU A 316 -27.53 4.65 9.33
CA GLU A 316 -27.92 3.41 8.65
C GLU A 316 -27.25 3.31 7.28
N PHE A 317 -27.21 4.40 6.52
CA PHE A 317 -26.52 4.42 5.22
C PHE A 317 -25.01 4.25 5.37
N VAL A 318 -24.41 4.86 6.39
CA VAL A 318 -23.00 4.62 6.75
C VAL A 318 -22.78 3.13 7.04
N ARG A 319 -23.65 2.51 7.86
CA ARG A 319 -23.58 1.08 8.16
C ARG A 319 -23.81 0.18 6.94
N GLN A 320 -24.65 0.59 6.01
CA GLN A 320 -24.84 -0.12 4.73
C GLN A 320 -23.59 -0.04 3.87
N CYS A 321 -22.94 1.12 3.81
CA CYS A 321 -21.65 1.28 3.13
C CYS A 321 -20.55 0.46 3.82
N GLU A 322 -20.50 0.47 5.15
CA GLU A 322 -19.66 -0.42 5.95
C GLU A 322 -19.94 -1.89 5.62
N GLN A 323 -21.20 -2.27 5.50
CA GLN A 323 -21.55 -3.63 5.11
C GLN A 323 -21.12 -3.93 3.68
N LYS A 324 -21.29 -3.01 2.75
CA LYS A 324 -20.93 -3.21 1.34
C LYS A 324 -19.43 -3.31 1.12
N TYR A 325 -18.64 -2.46 1.77
CA TYR A 325 -17.21 -2.33 1.50
C TYR A 325 -16.32 -2.95 2.59
N TRP A 326 -16.80 -3.02 3.83
CA TRP A 326 -16.02 -3.52 4.98
C TRP A 326 -16.46 -4.92 5.46
N THR A 327 -17.74 -5.30 5.40
CA THR A 327 -18.19 -6.66 5.85
C THR A 327 -18.74 -7.58 4.75
N GLY A 328 -18.96 -7.08 3.53
CA GLY A 328 -19.73 -7.69 2.43
C GLY A 328 -18.99 -8.75 1.63
N GLY A 329 -18.47 -9.75 2.34
CA GLY A 329 -18.15 -11.07 1.77
C GLY A 329 -18.95 -12.19 2.44
N SER A 330 -20.06 -11.88 3.10
CA SER A 330 -20.93 -12.85 3.75
C SER A 330 -22.37 -12.60 3.28
N GLY A 331 -22.76 -13.20 2.16
CA GLY A 331 -24.15 -13.15 1.68
C GLY A 331 -24.31 -12.87 0.20
N ALA A 332 -23.81 -13.79 -0.64
CA ALA A 332 -24.46 -14.30 -1.85
C ALA A 332 -23.58 -15.44 -2.38
#